data_AF-A0A8H7TJG2-F1
#
_entry.id   AF-A0A8H7TJG2-F1
#
_cell.length_a   1.000
_cell.length_b   1.000
_cell.length_c   1.000
_cell.angle_alpha   90.00
_cell.angle_beta   90.00
_cell.angle_gamma   90.00
#
_symmetry.space_group_name_H-M   'P 1'
#
loop_
_entity.id
_entity.type
_entity.pdbx_description
1 polymer ?
#
loop_
_entity_poly.entity_id
_entity_poly.type
_entity_poly.pdbx_seq_one_letter_code
_entity_poly.pdbx_strand_id
1 'polypeptide(L)'
;MAPRPDPSSKKVARASKPKTRNGCKTCKIRRVKCDEGKPECSRCLKFGVKCDGYVKPSEMTSLPPVRIILPRGSAYFEPIIYQPRVTVFQDRKELEYFEYFREGIAPHLAGSFESDLWSHLVLQACEIDDSIRHAIIAIAALKSTANVALGFNSRPRRETETASHHQEFALRQYQKALKSMRKASVGGTQDLRTTLITCIVIICFESFAGNFETAVKQAVVGLNLVEKHLANEDPSPQIVSVEKEIINAFGRIDIQAMAFLDPRYPKRLLPPKEQCQKIALIPREFSSLNEARDSLINTMQRVMQFTSAMFPETFSFSGFLRLDFMMSIPLEHVDRKYMHLAELQAWRSSISPVIKKSLTSEGSNDRFCAASLELMYLAGYVTTYMMRTYDGKSPDTKILMPEFEQMLALSEELLKHPNMSQPNATYMFEMHTICPLYAISWYCPQRSLRRKAIALLQSPARREALWDSVMVGKLAEWIMSLEDENYEGEYAPEHVRCTRGDIIGYNMITREAEVRCFVPAPGTVIAVDRTTILKF
;
A
#
# COMPACT_ATOMS: atom_id res chain seq x y z
N MET A 1 13.92 -54.11 30.10
CA MET A 1 12.55 -54.55 29.75
C MET A 1 11.57 -53.62 30.44
N ALA A 2 10.97 -52.69 29.68
CA ALA A 2 9.87 -51.84 30.13
C ALA A 2 8.58 -52.32 29.44
N PRO A 3 7.44 -52.43 30.12
CA PRO A 3 6.24 -53.00 29.54
C PRO A 3 5.55 -52.01 28.59
N ARG A 4 5.10 -52.53 27.44
CA ARG A 4 4.31 -51.81 26.42
C ARG A 4 2.86 -51.61 26.91
N PRO A 5 2.19 -50.50 26.58
CA PRO A 5 0.78 -50.31 26.92
C PRO A 5 -0.15 -51.10 25.97
N ASP A 6 -1.16 -51.74 26.58
CA ASP A 6 -2.21 -52.56 25.95
C ASP A 6 -3.30 -51.70 25.27
N PRO A 7 -3.67 -51.96 23.99
CA PRO A 7 -4.67 -51.20 23.29
C PRO A 7 -6.03 -51.92 23.26
N SER A 8 -6.86 -51.87 24.32
CA SER A 8 -8.31 -52.15 24.17
C SER A 8 -9.19 -51.73 25.36
N SER A 9 -9.98 -50.65 25.19
CA SER A 9 -11.39 -50.61 25.62
C SER A 9 -12.09 -49.33 25.13
N LYS A 10 -12.39 -49.27 23.83
CA LYS A 10 -13.37 -48.29 23.32
C LYS A 10 -14.76 -48.70 23.85
N LYS A 11 -15.32 -47.93 24.79
CA LYS A 11 -16.70 -48.10 25.26
C LYS A 11 -17.68 -47.84 24.10
N VAL A 12 -18.40 -48.88 23.67
CA VAL A 12 -19.46 -48.76 22.66
C VAL A 12 -20.67 -48.06 23.29
N ALA A 13 -21.00 -46.86 22.81
CA ALA A 13 -22.20 -46.13 23.22
C ALA A 13 -23.46 -46.78 22.61
N ARG A 14 -24.51 -46.98 23.43
CA ARG A 14 -25.81 -47.51 22.99
C ARG A 14 -26.44 -46.58 21.95
N ALA A 15 -26.90 -47.14 20.82
CA ALA A 15 -27.60 -46.40 19.77
C ALA A 15 -28.84 -45.66 20.31
N SER A 16 -28.83 -44.33 20.23
CA SER A 16 -29.95 -43.46 20.58
C SER A 16 -30.98 -43.47 19.45
N LYS A 17 -32.15 -44.08 19.67
CA LYS A 17 -33.28 -43.98 18.73
C LYS A 17 -34.06 -42.68 18.98
N PRO A 18 -34.54 -41.99 17.92
CA PRO A 18 -35.23 -40.71 18.04
C PRO A 18 -36.51 -40.83 18.89
N LYS A 19 -36.64 -39.94 19.88
CA LYS A 19 -37.81 -39.85 20.77
C LYS A 19 -38.94 -39.11 20.06
N THR A 20 -40.16 -39.63 20.13
CA THR A 20 -41.33 -38.92 19.61
C THR A 20 -41.69 -37.77 20.54
N ARG A 21 -41.68 -36.54 20.00
CA ARG A 21 -41.91 -35.30 20.77
C ARG A 21 -43.35 -35.21 21.29
N ASN A 22 -44.29 -35.86 20.61
CA ASN A 22 -45.73 -35.73 20.85
C ASN A 22 -46.37 -36.96 21.51
N GLY A 23 -45.59 -37.88 22.08
CA GLY A 23 -46.14 -39.03 22.80
C GLY A 23 -46.98 -38.66 24.04
N CYS A 24 -47.92 -39.53 24.41
CA CYS A 24 -48.76 -39.37 25.61
C CYS A 24 -47.91 -39.31 26.89
N LYS A 25 -48.44 -38.69 27.94
CA LYS A 25 -47.73 -38.50 29.22
C LYS A 25 -47.25 -39.85 29.79
N THR A 26 -48.09 -40.87 29.77
CA THR A 26 -47.77 -42.21 30.30
C THR A 26 -46.62 -42.88 29.55
N CYS A 27 -46.60 -42.84 28.21
CA CYS A 27 -45.47 -43.39 27.43
C CYS A 27 -44.18 -42.60 27.65
N LYS A 28 -44.24 -41.27 27.79
CA LYS A 28 -43.07 -40.43 28.10
C LYS A 28 -42.48 -40.77 29.47
N ILE A 29 -43.32 -40.91 30.50
CA ILE A 29 -42.90 -41.32 31.85
C ILE A 29 -42.23 -42.69 31.80
N ARG A 30 -42.83 -43.63 31.08
CA ARG A 30 -42.30 -45.00 30.92
C ARG A 30 -41.11 -45.09 29.96
N ARG A 31 -40.69 -43.98 29.35
CA ARG A 31 -39.58 -43.89 28.37
C ARG A 31 -39.71 -44.89 27.21
N VAL A 32 -40.94 -45.17 26.77
CA VAL A 32 -41.24 -45.99 25.58
C VAL A 32 -41.80 -45.11 24.46
N LYS A 33 -41.57 -45.49 23.19
CA LYS A 33 -42.09 -44.73 22.05
C LYS A 33 -43.62 -44.80 22.04
N CYS A 34 -44.30 -43.67 21.96
CA CYS A 34 -45.75 -43.62 21.81
C CYS A 34 -46.13 -43.74 20.34
N ASP A 35 -47.25 -44.39 20.06
CA ASP A 35 -47.88 -44.51 18.74
C ASP A 35 -48.80 -43.33 18.39
N GLU A 36 -48.99 -42.38 19.32
CA GLU A 36 -49.72 -41.11 19.13
C GLU A 36 -51.23 -41.24 18.79
N GLY A 37 -51.81 -42.45 18.89
CA GLY A 37 -53.25 -42.69 18.76
C GLY A 37 -54.08 -41.95 19.83
N LYS A 38 -55.23 -41.38 19.41
CA LYS A 38 -56.20 -40.66 20.26
C LYS A 38 -57.55 -41.39 20.22
N PRO A 39 -58.32 -41.44 21.33
CA PRO A 39 -58.11 -40.76 22.61
C PRO A 39 -57.04 -41.41 23.52
N GLU A 40 -56.80 -42.72 23.37
CA GLU A 40 -55.75 -43.45 24.08
C GLU A 40 -54.80 -44.13 23.10
N CYS A 41 -53.51 -44.21 23.45
CA CYS A 41 -52.53 -44.85 22.56
C CYS A 41 -52.60 -46.38 22.70
N SER A 42 -52.41 -47.10 21.60
CA SER A 42 -52.51 -48.57 21.57
C SER A 42 -51.53 -49.24 22.53
N ARG A 43 -50.39 -48.57 22.79
CA ARG A 43 -49.37 -49.07 23.72
C ARG A 43 -49.81 -49.03 25.18
N CYS A 44 -50.61 -48.05 25.58
CA CYS A 44 -51.19 -47.99 26.93
C CYS A 44 -52.32 -49.01 27.08
N LEU A 45 -53.22 -49.11 26.09
CA LEU A 45 -54.29 -50.10 26.04
C LEU A 45 -53.77 -51.53 26.15
N LYS A 46 -52.75 -51.88 25.35
CA LYS A 46 -52.19 -53.24 25.34
C LYS A 46 -51.46 -53.60 26.64
N PHE A 47 -50.98 -52.60 27.38
CA PHE A 47 -50.35 -52.81 28.70
C PHE A 47 -51.36 -52.80 29.85
N GLY A 48 -52.64 -52.54 29.59
CA GLY A 48 -53.67 -52.44 30.62
C GLY A 48 -53.51 -51.24 31.56
N VAL A 49 -52.78 -50.20 31.14
CA VAL A 49 -52.56 -49.00 31.96
C VAL A 49 -53.35 -47.83 31.38
N LYS A 50 -54.09 -47.12 32.24
CA LYS A 50 -54.85 -45.91 31.86
C LYS A 50 -53.93 -44.89 31.17
N CYS A 51 -54.35 -44.41 30.01
CA CYS A 51 -53.58 -43.42 29.26
C CYS A 51 -53.89 -42.01 29.77
N ASP A 52 -52.90 -41.30 30.32
CA ASP A 52 -53.05 -39.95 30.87
C ASP A 52 -53.15 -38.85 29.79
N GLY A 53 -53.37 -39.26 28.54
CA GLY A 53 -53.57 -38.39 27.39
C GLY A 53 -52.34 -37.60 26.95
N TYR A 54 -52.58 -36.63 26.06
CA TYR A 54 -51.58 -35.77 25.44
C TYR A 54 -51.64 -34.37 26.05
N VAL A 55 -50.49 -33.71 26.22
CA VAL A 55 -50.42 -32.34 26.76
C VAL A 55 -51.12 -31.39 25.77
N LYS A 56 -52.08 -30.58 26.23
CA LYS A 56 -52.72 -29.54 25.43
C LYS A 56 -51.81 -28.29 25.36
N PRO A 57 -51.74 -27.56 24.23
CA PRO A 57 -50.79 -26.46 24.05
C PRO A 57 -50.97 -25.23 24.97
N SER A 58 -52.04 -25.15 25.77
CA SER A 58 -52.37 -23.95 26.56
C SER A 58 -51.80 -23.92 27.98
N GLU A 59 -50.96 -24.89 28.39
CA GLU A 59 -50.30 -24.91 29.72
C GLU A 59 -48.81 -24.51 29.64
N MET A 60 -48.41 -23.73 28.63
CA MET A 60 -47.03 -23.23 28.44
C MET A 60 -46.87 -21.72 28.67
N THR A 61 -47.75 -21.08 29.45
CA THR A 61 -47.57 -19.70 29.90
C THR A 61 -47.03 -19.64 31.32
N SER A 62 -45.74 -19.92 31.48
CA SER A 62 -44.93 -19.25 32.49
C SER A 62 -43.78 -18.55 31.77
N LEU A 63 -43.88 -17.21 31.70
CA LEU A 63 -42.74 -16.38 31.32
C LEU A 63 -41.57 -16.74 32.25
N PRO A 64 -40.35 -16.98 31.75
CA PRO A 64 -39.22 -17.22 32.62
C PRO A 64 -39.01 -16.00 33.52
N PRO A 65 -38.60 -16.16 34.79
CA PRO A 65 -38.27 -15.02 35.62
C PRO A 65 -37.19 -14.22 34.90
N VAL A 66 -37.38 -12.91 34.79
CA VAL A 66 -36.38 -11.98 34.28
C VAL A 66 -35.12 -12.20 35.10
N ARG A 67 -34.14 -12.91 34.54
CA ARG A 67 -32.82 -13.00 35.13
C ARG A 67 -32.20 -11.63 34.89
N ILE A 68 -32.19 -10.80 35.93
CA ILE A 68 -31.29 -9.66 35.96
C ILE A 68 -29.89 -10.24 35.78
N ILE A 69 -29.26 -9.94 34.65
CA ILE A 69 -27.87 -10.33 34.38
C ILE A 69 -27.01 -9.47 35.29
N LEU A 70 -26.81 -9.93 36.52
CA LEU A 70 -25.73 -9.41 37.35
C LEU A 70 -24.42 -9.97 36.78
N PRO A 71 -23.38 -9.12 36.58
CA PRO A 71 -22.08 -9.61 36.14
C PRO A 71 -21.63 -10.71 37.10
N ARG A 72 -21.12 -11.82 36.55
CA ARG A 72 -20.47 -12.86 37.36
C ARG A 72 -19.44 -12.16 38.23
N GLY A 73 -19.63 -12.22 39.55
CA GLY A 73 -18.63 -11.77 40.50
C GLY A 73 -17.35 -12.54 40.26
N SER A 74 -16.47 -11.96 39.45
CA SER A 74 -15.07 -12.36 39.38
C SER A 74 -14.51 -12.10 40.77
N ALA A 75 -13.93 -13.11 41.41
CA ALA A 75 -13.15 -12.95 42.63
C ALA A 75 -11.88 -12.09 42.42
N TYR A 76 -11.71 -11.54 41.22
CA TYR A 76 -10.66 -10.62 40.82
C TYR A 76 -11.31 -9.44 40.10
N PHE A 77 -11.93 -8.53 40.86
CA PHE A 77 -12.09 -7.16 40.40
C PHE A 77 -10.82 -6.43 40.85
N GLU A 78 -9.76 -6.50 40.05
CA GLU A 78 -8.74 -5.47 40.15
C GLU A 78 -9.41 -4.18 39.67
N PRO A 79 -9.51 -3.14 40.51
CA PRO A 79 -9.96 -1.85 40.02
C PRO A 79 -9.02 -1.43 38.88
N ILE A 80 -9.60 -1.06 37.73
CA ILE A 80 -8.84 -0.37 36.69
C ILE A 80 -8.49 0.99 37.28
N ILE A 81 -7.36 1.06 37.98
CA ILE A 81 -6.80 2.30 38.45
C ILE A 81 -6.26 3.00 37.20
N TYR A 82 -7.06 3.89 36.63
CA TYR A 82 -6.59 4.87 35.65
C TYR A 82 -5.63 5.81 36.38
N GLN A 83 -4.37 5.40 36.53
CA GLN A 83 -3.31 6.34 36.86
C GLN A 83 -3.14 7.26 35.64
N PRO A 84 -3.04 8.59 35.82
CA PRO A 84 -2.60 9.46 34.75
C PRO A 84 -1.28 8.89 34.23
N ARG A 85 -1.25 8.47 32.96
CA ARG A 85 0.04 8.09 32.35
C ARG A 85 0.95 9.30 32.49
N VAL A 86 2.15 9.09 33.03
CA VAL A 86 3.23 10.08 32.92
C VAL A 86 3.32 10.43 31.44
N THR A 87 3.29 11.73 31.13
CA THR A 87 3.35 12.18 29.74
C THR A 87 4.56 11.53 29.08
N VAL A 88 4.34 10.76 28.01
CA VAL A 88 5.42 10.09 27.26
C VAL A 88 6.35 11.08 26.53
N PHE A 89 5.95 12.36 26.52
CA PHE A 89 6.69 13.49 25.97
C PHE A 89 7.52 14.19 27.05
N GLN A 90 8.76 14.53 26.70
CA GLN A 90 9.71 15.15 27.62
C GLN A 90 9.43 16.64 27.83
N ASP A 91 8.87 17.32 26.82
CA ASP A 91 8.57 18.74 26.86
C ASP A 91 7.30 19.10 26.05
N ARG A 92 6.87 20.36 26.18
CA ARG A 92 5.70 20.90 25.48
C ARG A 92 5.88 20.89 23.96
N LYS A 93 7.11 21.05 23.44
CA LYS A 93 7.38 21.08 22.00
C LYS A 93 7.18 19.70 21.38
N GLU A 94 7.64 18.64 22.04
CA GLU A 94 7.42 17.26 21.62
C GLU A 94 5.92 16.95 21.50
N LEU A 95 5.11 17.38 22.47
CA LEU A 95 3.65 17.24 22.42
C LEU A 95 3.04 18.04 21.25
N GLU A 96 3.43 19.31 21.07
CA GLU A 96 2.89 20.16 20.00
C GLU A 96 3.13 19.60 18.60
N TYR A 97 4.32 19.06 18.32
CA TYR A 97 4.61 18.41 17.04
C TYR A 97 3.91 17.06 16.90
N PHE A 98 3.77 16.30 17.98
CA PHE A 98 3.01 15.05 17.95
C PHE A 98 1.52 15.30 17.65
N GLU A 99 0.91 16.31 18.26
CA GLU A 99 -0.46 16.72 17.96
C GLU A 99 -0.57 17.22 16.51
N TYR A 100 0.40 18.00 16.04
CA TYR A 100 0.46 18.41 14.64
C TYR A 100 0.57 17.21 13.68
N PHE A 101 1.32 16.17 14.03
CA PHE A 101 1.34 14.94 13.26
C PHE A 101 -0.03 14.27 13.25
N ARG A 102 -0.61 14.03 14.43
CA ARG A 102 -1.89 13.32 14.60
C ARG A 102 -3.04 13.98 13.84
N GLU A 103 -3.17 15.28 13.96
CA GLU A 103 -4.30 16.04 13.40
C GLU A 103 -4.04 16.54 11.98
N GLY A 104 -2.78 16.84 11.67
CA GLY A 104 -2.39 17.46 10.41
C GLY A 104 -1.79 16.50 9.41
N ILE A 105 -0.84 15.64 9.80
CA ILE A 105 -0.01 14.87 8.85
C ILE A 105 -0.54 13.46 8.63
N ALA A 106 -0.93 12.75 9.70
CA ALA A 106 -1.38 11.36 9.64
C ALA A 106 -2.57 11.15 8.67
N PRO A 107 -3.61 12.01 8.65
CA PRO A 107 -4.70 11.86 7.69
C PRO A 107 -4.24 12.01 6.23
N HIS A 108 -3.26 12.89 5.97
CA HIS A 108 -2.71 13.08 4.62
C HIS A 108 -1.80 11.92 4.19
N LEU A 109 -1.04 11.33 5.13
CA LEU A 109 -0.22 10.14 4.85
C LEU A 109 -1.06 8.88 4.65
N ALA A 110 -2.22 8.77 5.31
CA ALA A 110 -3.18 7.69 5.09
C ALA A 110 -3.76 7.71 3.66
N GLY A 111 -3.82 8.90 3.05
CA GLY A 111 -4.37 9.09 1.71
C GLY A 111 -5.88 8.89 1.69
N SER A 112 -6.41 8.56 0.52
CA SER A 112 -7.87 8.48 0.31
C SER A 112 -8.44 7.08 0.58
N PHE A 113 -7.60 6.05 0.67
CA PHE A 113 -8.05 4.72 1.03
C PHE A 113 -7.96 4.51 2.54
N GLU A 114 -9.00 3.93 3.14
CA GLU A 114 -8.98 3.56 4.56
C GLU A 114 -7.77 2.64 4.84
N SER A 115 -6.90 3.08 5.75
CA SER A 115 -5.75 2.32 6.23
C SER A 115 -5.44 2.72 7.66
N ASP A 116 -5.41 1.73 8.54
CA ASP A 116 -5.14 1.94 9.97
C ASP A 116 -3.67 2.22 10.28
N LEU A 117 -2.78 2.16 9.27
CA LEU A 117 -1.34 2.33 9.45
C LEU A 117 -1.00 3.63 10.16
N TRP A 118 -1.42 4.77 9.60
CA TRP A 118 -1.06 6.09 10.11
C TRP A 118 -2.02 6.61 11.17
N SER A 119 -3.31 6.27 11.06
CA SER A 119 -4.37 6.70 11.99
C SER A 119 -4.38 5.92 13.30
N HIS A 120 -3.88 4.68 13.33
CA HIS A 120 -3.94 3.83 14.51
C HIS A 120 -2.59 3.17 14.83
N LEU A 121 -2.03 2.35 13.93
CA LEU A 121 -0.89 1.47 14.25
C LEU A 121 0.36 2.25 14.63
N VAL A 122 0.72 3.28 13.85
CA VAL A 122 1.87 4.15 14.11
C VAL A 122 1.67 4.98 15.38
N LEU A 123 0.46 5.51 15.61
CA LEU A 123 0.17 6.30 16.81
C LEU A 123 0.23 5.45 18.08
N GLN A 124 -0.32 4.23 18.04
CA GLN A 124 -0.22 3.27 19.13
C GLN A 124 1.23 2.85 19.38
N ALA A 125 2.03 2.67 18.32
CA ALA A 125 3.45 2.35 18.45
C ALA A 125 4.24 3.50 19.08
N CYS A 126 3.86 4.77 18.86
CA CYS A 126 4.49 5.92 19.53
C CYS A 126 4.31 5.89 21.05
N GLU A 127 3.22 5.33 21.58
CA GLU A 127 3.01 5.21 23.04
C GLU A 127 3.97 4.22 23.70
N ILE A 128 4.50 3.27 22.93
CA ILE A 128 5.28 2.14 23.44
C ILE A 128 6.78 2.32 23.13
N ASP A 129 7.11 2.72 21.90
CA ASP A 129 8.47 2.75 21.40
C ASP A 129 8.98 4.19 21.20
N ASP A 130 10.08 4.52 21.89
CA ASP A 130 10.69 5.85 21.85
C ASP A 130 11.27 6.19 20.46
N SER A 131 11.78 5.19 19.73
CA SER A 131 12.34 5.37 18.39
C SER A 131 11.26 5.89 17.43
N ILE A 132 10.11 5.22 17.42
CA ILE A 132 8.97 5.59 16.57
C ILE A 132 8.43 6.96 16.99
N ARG A 133 8.25 7.20 18.30
CA ARG A 133 7.78 8.49 18.81
C ARG A 133 8.67 9.65 18.35
N HIS A 134 9.98 9.55 18.55
CA HIS A 134 10.93 10.59 18.15
C HIS A 134 10.99 10.77 16.62
N ALA A 135 10.86 9.70 15.84
CA ALA A 135 10.81 9.79 14.38
C ALA A 135 9.57 10.55 13.88
N ILE A 136 8.39 10.28 14.47
CA ILE A 136 7.15 10.98 14.12
C ILE A 136 7.21 12.47 14.47
N ILE A 137 7.72 12.80 15.65
CA ILE A 137 7.95 14.19 16.06
C ILE A 137 8.92 14.88 15.09
N ALA A 138 9.98 14.20 14.67
CA ALA A 138 10.94 14.72 13.70
C ALA A 138 10.30 15.02 12.34
N ILE A 139 9.43 14.14 11.84
CA ILE A 139 8.67 14.35 10.60
C ILE A 139 7.79 15.60 10.70
N ALA A 140 7.08 15.78 11.82
CA ALA A 140 6.22 16.94 12.03
C ALA A 140 6.99 18.26 12.12
N ALA A 141 8.15 18.25 12.77
CA ALA A 141 9.04 19.39 12.80
C ALA A 141 9.60 19.72 11.41
N LEU A 142 9.99 18.70 10.64
CA LEU A 142 10.49 18.87 9.27
C LEU A 142 9.40 19.42 8.33
N LYS A 143 8.16 18.97 8.49
CA LYS A 143 7.01 19.54 7.77
C LYS A 143 6.78 21.01 8.11
N SER A 144 6.94 21.37 9.38
CA SER A 144 6.82 22.75 9.85
C SER A 144 7.90 23.65 9.23
N THR A 145 9.14 23.16 9.07
CA THR A 145 10.19 23.85 8.31
C THR A 145 9.73 24.21 6.91
N ALA A 146 9.16 23.24 6.18
CA ALA A 146 8.69 23.45 4.81
C ALA A 146 7.54 24.46 4.74
N ASN A 147 6.58 24.37 5.65
CA ASN A 147 5.45 25.31 5.69
C ASN A 147 5.92 26.76 5.93
N VAL A 148 6.85 26.96 6.86
CA VAL A 148 7.42 28.29 7.14
C VAL A 148 8.20 28.82 5.94
N ALA A 149 8.99 27.98 5.27
CA ALA A 149 9.74 28.35 4.08
C ALA A 149 8.82 28.74 2.90
N LEU A 150 7.65 28.11 2.79
CA LEU A 150 6.66 28.37 1.75
C LEU A 150 5.63 29.46 2.12
N GLY A 151 5.70 30.02 3.34
CA GLY A 151 4.76 31.05 3.81
C GLY A 151 3.37 30.53 4.19
N PHE A 152 3.18 29.22 4.32
CA PHE A 152 1.92 28.60 4.74
C PHE A 152 1.82 28.56 6.27
N ASN A 153 1.23 29.59 6.87
CA ASN A 153 1.08 29.69 8.34
C ASN A 153 -0.36 29.39 8.78
N SER A 154 -0.59 28.23 9.39
CA SER A 154 -1.91 27.84 9.93
C SER A 154 -2.11 28.20 11.42
N ARG A 155 -1.05 28.62 12.14
CA ARG A 155 -1.11 28.93 13.58
C ARG A 155 -0.62 30.35 13.89
N PRO A 156 -1.28 31.10 14.80
CA PRO A 156 -0.83 32.41 15.24
C PRO A 156 0.52 32.29 15.96
N ARG A 157 1.48 33.11 15.52
CA ARG A 157 2.90 33.05 15.88
C ARG A 157 3.14 33.38 17.36
N ARG A 158 4.11 32.69 17.98
CA ARG A 158 5.08 33.38 18.86
C ARG A 158 6.19 33.88 17.95
N GLU A 159 6.46 35.17 17.92
CA GLU A 159 7.26 35.91 16.92
C GLU A 159 8.71 35.40 16.66
N THR A 160 9.19 34.38 17.37
CA THR A 160 10.60 33.96 17.43
C THR A 160 10.97 32.69 16.65
N GLU A 161 10.02 31.87 16.18
CA GLU A 161 10.36 30.60 15.51
C GLU A 161 10.58 30.79 14.00
N THR A 162 11.68 30.23 13.48
CA THR A 162 12.14 30.35 12.09
C THR A 162 12.24 28.94 11.49
N ALA A 163 12.27 28.81 10.16
CA ALA A 163 12.45 27.53 9.49
C ALA A 163 13.70 26.77 10.00
N SER A 164 14.78 27.50 10.27
CA SER A 164 16.01 26.93 10.83
C SER A 164 15.80 26.29 12.21
N HIS A 165 14.99 26.89 13.08
CA HIS A 165 14.68 26.33 14.40
C HIS A 165 13.89 25.02 14.30
N HIS A 166 12.91 24.94 13.41
CA HIS A 166 12.15 23.71 13.16
C HIS A 166 13.04 22.60 12.59
N GLN A 167 13.93 22.95 11.66
CA GLN A 167 14.87 22.01 11.04
C GLN A 167 15.87 21.45 12.05
N GLU A 168 16.46 22.30 12.89
CA GLU A 168 17.39 21.85 13.92
C GLU A 168 16.71 20.91 14.93
N PHE A 169 15.48 21.26 15.34
CA PHE A 169 14.70 20.39 16.22
C PHE A 169 14.39 19.04 15.57
N ALA A 170 14.00 19.03 14.28
CA ALA A 170 13.75 17.81 13.53
C ALA A 170 14.98 16.89 13.51
N LEU A 171 16.16 17.43 13.23
CA LEU A 171 17.40 16.65 13.20
C LEU A 171 17.76 16.08 14.58
N ARG A 172 17.61 16.87 15.66
CA ARG A 172 17.85 16.40 17.03
C ARG A 172 16.91 15.25 17.41
N GLN A 173 15.63 15.36 17.08
CA GLN A 173 14.64 14.30 17.35
C GLN A 173 14.93 13.05 16.50
N TYR A 174 15.29 13.21 15.24
CA TYR A 174 15.68 12.09 14.38
C TYR A 174 16.93 11.36 14.91
N GLN A 175 17.92 12.10 15.43
CA GLN A 175 19.08 11.51 16.10
C GLN A 175 18.69 10.70 17.36
N LYS A 176 17.73 11.20 18.17
CA LYS A 176 17.18 10.43 19.30
C LYS A 176 16.54 9.13 18.80
N ALA A 177 15.74 9.20 17.73
CA ALA A 177 15.08 8.02 17.14
C ALA A 177 16.10 6.95 16.71
N LEU A 178 17.14 7.33 15.97
CA LEU A 178 18.19 6.42 15.53
C LEU A 178 18.96 5.81 16.70
N LYS A 179 19.22 6.58 17.76
CA LYS A 179 19.90 6.09 18.97
C LYS A 179 19.04 5.06 19.72
N SER A 180 17.75 5.32 19.87
CA SER A 180 16.80 4.40 20.51
C SER A 180 16.66 3.09 19.72
N MET A 181 16.50 3.19 18.39
CA MET A 181 16.45 2.01 17.51
C MET A 181 17.72 1.15 17.64
N ARG A 182 18.91 1.77 17.58
CA ARG A 182 20.18 1.03 17.72
C ARG A 182 20.29 0.34 19.09
N LYS A 183 19.85 1.01 20.16
CA LYS A 183 19.85 0.43 21.51
C LYS A 183 18.91 -0.78 21.60
N ALA A 184 17.70 -0.69 21.04
CA ALA A 184 16.73 -1.78 21.02
C ALA A 184 17.21 -2.98 20.18
N SER A 185 17.86 -2.70 19.04
CA SER A 185 18.44 -3.73 18.16
C SER A 185 19.59 -4.48 18.85
N VAL A 186 20.54 -3.77 19.48
CA VAL A 186 21.66 -4.39 20.21
C VAL A 186 21.16 -5.17 21.44
N GLY A 187 20.12 -4.67 22.11
CA GLY A 187 19.51 -5.34 23.26
C GLY A 187 18.68 -6.57 22.92
N GLY A 188 18.39 -6.83 21.62
CA GLY A 188 17.51 -7.92 21.19
C GLY A 188 16.06 -7.76 21.65
N THR A 189 15.64 -6.54 22.02
CA THR A 189 14.33 -6.28 22.63
C THR A 189 13.25 -5.87 21.62
N GLN A 190 13.63 -5.67 20.35
CA GLN A 190 12.70 -5.19 19.33
C GLN A 190 12.05 -6.37 18.60
N ASP A 191 10.72 -6.43 18.67
CA ASP A 191 9.93 -7.39 17.91
C ASP A 191 9.84 -6.99 16.43
N LEU A 192 9.46 -7.95 15.57
CA LEU A 192 9.39 -7.74 14.12
C LEU A 192 8.45 -6.60 13.74
N ARG A 193 7.25 -6.53 14.36
CA ARG A 193 6.24 -5.51 14.07
C ARG A 193 6.79 -4.11 14.35
N THR A 194 7.38 -3.89 15.53
CA THR A 194 7.99 -2.59 15.88
C THR A 194 9.15 -2.24 14.96
N THR A 195 9.97 -3.23 14.56
CA THR A 195 11.08 -3.03 13.61
C THR A 195 10.56 -2.56 12.26
N LEU A 196 9.50 -3.18 11.75
CA LEU A 196 8.88 -2.82 10.46
C LEU A 196 8.26 -1.42 10.49
N ILE A 197 7.54 -1.05 11.56
CA ILE A 197 7.02 0.32 11.71
C ILE A 197 8.17 1.33 11.78
N THR A 198 9.24 1.02 12.52
CA THR A 198 10.44 1.87 12.61
C THR A 198 11.07 2.09 11.23
N CYS A 199 11.15 1.05 10.40
CA CYS A 199 11.61 1.17 9.01
C CYS A 199 10.73 2.14 8.21
N ILE A 200 9.40 1.99 8.28
CA ILE A 200 8.45 2.84 7.54
C ILE A 200 8.64 4.32 7.91
N VAL A 201 8.71 4.66 9.21
CA VAL A 201 8.85 6.06 9.63
C VAL A 201 10.23 6.66 9.29
N ILE A 202 11.29 5.85 9.32
CA ILE A 202 12.63 6.27 8.86
C ILE A 202 12.62 6.54 7.36
N ILE A 203 12.03 5.64 6.56
CA ILE A 203 11.89 5.83 5.11
C ILE A 203 11.16 7.15 4.83
N CYS A 204 10.08 7.44 5.55
CA CYS A 204 9.33 8.69 5.40
C CYS A 204 10.17 9.91 5.77
N PHE A 205 10.89 9.89 6.90
CA PHE A 205 11.74 11.01 7.30
C PHE A 205 12.86 11.28 6.28
N GLU A 206 13.60 10.24 5.88
CA GLU A 206 14.71 10.37 4.93
C GLU A 206 14.21 10.81 3.55
N SER A 207 13.06 10.29 3.11
CA SER A 207 12.41 10.74 1.87
C SER A 207 12.03 12.22 1.96
N PHE A 208 11.40 12.65 3.06
CA PHE A 208 11.02 14.04 3.26
C PHE A 208 12.24 14.96 3.30
N ALA A 209 13.32 14.55 3.97
CA ALA A 209 14.59 15.27 4.05
C ALA A 209 15.36 15.32 2.73
N GLY A 210 15.04 14.45 1.76
CA GLY A 210 15.74 14.35 0.48
C GLY A 210 16.89 13.35 0.43
N ASN A 211 17.09 12.58 1.49
CA ASN A 211 18.16 11.60 1.62
C ASN A 211 17.74 10.25 1.03
N PHE A 212 17.45 10.24 -0.27
CA PHE A 212 16.87 9.07 -0.93
C PHE A 212 17.74 7.82 -0.82
N GLU A 213 19.07 7.94 -0.90
CA GLU A 213 19.95 6.76 -0.77
C GLU A 213 19.75 6.05 0.59
N THR A 214 19.56 6.80 1.67
CA THR A 214 19.34 6.26 3.01
C THR A 214 17.95 5.69 3.16
N ALA A 215 16.92 6.39 2.68
CA ALA A 215 15.54 5.88 2.64
C ALA A 215 15.47 4.49 2.00
N VAL A 216 16.35 4.25 1.04
CA VAL A 216 16.31 3.08 0.18
C VAL A 216 17.04 1.91 0.76
N LYS A 217 18.20 2.16 1.35
CA LYS A 217 18.86 1.17 2.20
C LYS A 217 17.89 0.69 3.27
N GLN A 218 17.11 1.59 3.87
CA GLN A 218 16.10 1.24 4.86
C GLN A 218 14.94 0.42 4.26
N ALA A 219 14.45 0.77 3.07
CA ALA A 219 13.42 0.01 2.37
C ALA A 219 13.85 -1.44 2.11
N VAL A 220 15.07 -1.65 1.60
CA VAL A 220 15.62 -2.99 1.36
C VAL A 220 15.71 -3.81 2.65
N VAL A 221 16.15 -3.19 3.76
CA VAL A 221 16.18 -3.87 5.07
C VAL A 221 14.78 -4.33 5.49
N GLY A 222 13.79 -3.44 5.45
CA GLY A 222 12.42 -3.77 5.83
C GLY A 222 11.78 -4.83 4.93
N LEU A 223 12.03 -4.76 3.62
CA LEU A 223 11.51 -5.75 2.69
C LEU A 223 12.10 -7.15 2.89
N ASN A 224 13.40 -7.26 3.16
CA ASN A 224 14.03 -8.54 3.48
C ASN A 224 13.45 -9.16 4.77
N LEU A 225 13.02 -8.34 5.73
CA LEU A 225 12.34 -8.81 6.94
C LEU A 225 10.95 -9.35 6.62
N VAL A 226 10.18 -8.66 5.77
CA VAL A 226 8.87 -9.11 5.29
C VAL A 226 8.98 -10.44 4.54
N GLU A 227 9.93 -10.58 3.61
CA GLU A 227 10.14 -11.82 2.87
C GLU A 227 10.46 -13.00 3.78
N LYS A 228 11.38 -12.80 4.74
CA LYS A 228 11.71 -13.82 5.73
C LYS A 228 10.52 -14.20 6.61
N HIS A 229 9.65 -13.25 6.92
CA HIS A 229 8.45 -13.52 7.71
C HIS A 229 7.46 -14.38 6.90
N LEU A 230 7.16 -13.98 5.67
CA LEU A 230 6.23 -14.69 4.78
C LEU A 230 6.73 -16.09 4.40
N ALA A 231 8.05 -16.29 4.30
CA ALA A 231 8.63 -17.60 4.02
C ALA A 231 8.53 -18.59 5.20
N ASN A 232 8.38 -18.09 6.43
CA ASN A 232 8.38 -18.89 7.66
C ASN A 232 6.98 -19.07 8.29
N GLU A 233 5.91 -18.54 7.68
CA GLU A 233 4.55 -18.75 8.19
C GLU A 233 4.10 -20.21 8.02
N ASP A 234 4.36 -21.02 9.05
CA ASP A 234 3.57 -22.20 9.36
C ASP A 234 2.19 -21.70 9.83
N PRO A 235 1.05 -22.22 9.31
CA PRO A 235 -0.31 -21.70 9.58
C PRO A 235 -0.82 -22.05 11.00
N SER A 236 -0.02 -21.74 12.03
CA SER A 236 -0.35 -21.95 13.43
C SER A 236 -0.85 -20.65 14.09
N PRO A 237 -1.93 -20.65 14.88
CA PRO A 237 -2.67 -19.44 15.23
C PRO A 237 -2.14 -18.66 16.46
N GLN A 238 -0.84 -18.77 16.80
CA GLN A 238 -0.34 -18.28 18.12
C GLN A 238 0.85 -17.33 18.11
N ILE A 239 1.38 -16.91 16.95
CA ILE A 239 2.41 -15.85 16.90
C ILE A 239 1.72 -14.53 16.58
N VAL A 240 2.06 -13.45 17.29
CA VAL A 240 1.56 -12.09 17.03
C VAL A 240 1.74 -11.79 15.54
N SER A 241 0.66 -11.92 14.78
CA SER A 241 0.64 -11.74 13.33
C SER A 241 0.94 -10.27 13.06
N VAL A 242 1.95 -10.00 12.22
CA VAL A 242 2.21 -8.65 11.73
C VAL A 242 0.97 -8.20 10.95
N GLU A 243 0.42 -7.04 11.28
CA GLU A 243 -0.80 -6.56 10.64
C GLU A 243 -0.61 -6.40 9.11
N LYS A 244 -1.64 -6.79 8.36
CA LYS A 244 -1.63 -6.76 6.89
C LYS A 244 -1.30 -5.37 6.34
N GLU A 245 -1.73 -4.33 7.04
CA GLU A 245 -1.51 -2.92 6.69
C GLU A 245 -0.02 -2.56 6.65
N ILE A 246 0.79 -3.15 7.54
CA ILE A 246 2.25 -2.97 7.57
C ILE A 246 2.87 -3.65 6.36
N ILE A 247 2.45 -4.90 6.07
CA ILE A 247 2.91 -5.65 4.89
C ILE A 247 2.53 -4.92 3.59
N ASN A 248 1.29 -4.43 3.48
CA ASN A 248 0.81 -3.65 2.35
C ASN A 248 1.56 -2.32 2.19
N ALA A 249 2.02 -1.69 3.29
CA ALA A 249 2.89 -0.52 3.22
C ALA A 249 4.22 -0.85 2.53
N PHE A 250 4.83 -1.99 2.86
CA PHE A 250 6.03 -2.45 2.19
C PHE A 250 5.80 -2.79 0.73
N GLY A 251 4.64 -3.32 0.35
CA GLY A 251 4.32 -3.54 -1.06
C GLY A 251 4.29 -2.26 -1.90
N ARG A 252 3.81 -1.15 -1.31
CA ARG A 252 3.86 0.19 -1.93
C ARG A 252 5.28 0.76 -1.99
N ILE A 253 6.04 0.62 -0.90
CA ILE A 253 7.45 1.02 -0.84
C ILE A 253 8.28 0.26 -1.88
N ASP A 254 8.00 -1.03 -2.11
CA ASP A 254 8.67 -1.88 -3.10
C ASP A 254 8.51 -1.32 -4.52
N ILE A 255 7.27 -0.98 -4.92
CA ILE A 255 7.00 -0.35 -6.22
C ILE A 255 7.76 0.98 -6.35
N GLN A 256 7.68 1.83 -5.33
CA GLN A 256 8.34 3.13 -5.32
C GLN A 256 9.87 2.98 -5.40
N ALA A 257 10.40 1.99 -4.70
CA ALA A 257 11.82 1.72 -4.68
C ALA A 257 12.29 1.28 -6.08
N MET A 258 11.63 0.30 -6.69
CA MET A 258 11.98 -0.16 -8.05
C MET A 258 11.83 0.94 -9.11
N ALA A 259 10.88 1.86 -8.93
CA ALA A 259 10.66 2.95 -9.87
C ALA A 259 11.70 4.09 -9.78
N PHE A 260 12.39 4.23 -8.64
CA PHE A 260 13.29 5.36 -8.35
C PHE A 260 14.76 4.92 -8.19
N LEU A 261 15.08 3.63 -8.06
CA LEU A 261 16.39 3.20 -7.54
C LEU A 261 16.94 1.99 -8.26
N ASP A 262 18.17 2.11 -8.75
CA ASP A 262 19.02 0.95 -8.96
C ASP A 262 20.51 1.34 -9.02
N PRO A 263 21.43 0.69 -8.23
CA PRO A 263 22.10 -0.57 -8.64
C PRO A 263 22.09 -1.76 -7.65
N ARG A 264 21.42 -1.66 -6.49
CA ARG A 264 21.60 -2.60 -5.36
C ARG A 264 20.30 -3.18 -4.81
N TYR A 265 19.20 -3.07 -5.56
CA TYR A 265 18.02 -3.83 -5.20
C TYR A 265 18.40 -5.31 -5.27
N PRO A 266 18.21 -6.13 -4.21
CA PRO A 266 18.61 -7.52 -4.27
C PRO A 266 17.95 -8.13 -5.49
N LYS A 267 18.70 -8.91 -6.29
CA LYS A 267 18.16 -9.76 -7.35
C LYS A 267 17.13 -10.68 -6.70
N ARG A 268 15.90 -10.20 -6.53
CA ARG A 268 14.78 -11.05 -6.16
C ARG A 268 14.62 -11.94 -7.36
N LEU A 269 14.96 -13.21 -7.16
CA LEU A 269 14.79 -14.22 -8.18
C LEU A 269 13.38 -14.06 -8.70
N LEU A 270 13.27 -13.82 -10.00
CA LEU A 270 11.97 -13.81 -10.64
C LEU A 270 11.25 -15.10 -10.21
N PRO A 271 10.03 -15.01 -9.66
CA PRO A 271 9.31 -16.21 -9.27
C PRO A 271 9.24 -17.14 -10.51
N PRO A 272 9.41 -18.46 -10.34
CA PRO A 272 9.28 -19.43 -11.42
C PRO A 272 8.00 -19.16 -12.24
N LYS A 273 8.04 -19.38 -13.57
CA LYS A 273 6.87 -19.14 -14.45
C LYS A 273 5.59 -19.83 -13.93
N GLU A 274 5.74 -21.00 -13.31
CA GLU A 274 4.68 -21.80 -12.68
C GLU A 274 4.08 -21.16 -11.42
N GLN A 275 4.86 -20.38 -10.67
CA GLN A 275 4.36 -19.54 -9.59
C GLN A 275 3.63 -18.33 -10.15
N CYS A 276 4.11 -17.67 -11.21
CA CYS A 276 3.35 -16.59 -11.87
C CYS A 276 1.99 -17.03 -12.41
N GLN A 277 1.84 -18.28 -12.87
CA GLN A 277 0.55 -18.84 -13.29
C GLN A 277 -0.38 -19.20 -12.10
N LYS A 278 0.19 -19.42 -10.91
CA LYS A 278 -0.56 -19.67 -9.66
C LYS A 278 -0.85 -18.38 -8.88
N ILE A 279 -0.15 -17.29 -9.19
CA ILE A 279 -0.24 -16.02 -8.48
C ILE A 279 -1.30 -15.14 -9.15
N ALA A 280 -2.34 -14.84 -8.35
CA ALA A 280 -3.50 -13.97 -8.61
C ALA A 280 -4.59 -14.55 -9.53
N LEU A 281 -5.51 -15.30 -8.92
CA LEU A 281 -6.90 -15.38 -9.38
C LEU A 281 -7.50 -13.97 -9.28
N ILE A 282 -7.34 -13.16 -10.34
CA ILE A 282 -8.12 -11.93 -10.46
C ILE A 282 -9.59 -12.34 -10.44
N PRO A 283 -10.38 -11.90 -9.45
CA PRO A 283 -11.77 -12.29 -9.34
C PRO A 283 -12.54 -11.77 -10.55
N ARG A 284 -13.72 -12.35 -10.83
CA ARG A 284 -14.57 -11.85 -11.92
C ARG A 284 -15.07 -10.42 -11.67
N GLU A 285 -15.29 -10.07 -10.40
CA GLU A 285 -15.64 -8.73 -9.94
C GLU A 285 -15.04 -8.54 -8.54
N PHE A 286 -14.49 -7.36 -8.27
CA PHE A 286 -14.03 -7.00 -6.93
C PHE A 286 -15.20 -6.60 -6.02
N SER A 287 -15.12 -6.95 -4.74
CA SER A 287 -16.13 -6.58 -3.74
C SER A 287 -16.02 -5.12 -3.27
N SER A 288 -14.81 -4.54 -3.33
CA SER A 288 -14.53 -3.18 -2.86
C SER A 288 -13.34 -2.54 -3.60
N LEU A 289 -13.22 -1.22 -3.51
CA LEU A 289 -12.06 -0.49 -4.02
C LEU A 289 -10.77 -0.90 -3.29
N ASN A 290 -10.84 -1.24 -2.00
CA ASN A 290 -9.68 -1.71 -1.22
C ASN A 290 -9.17 -3.06 -1.73
N GLU A 291 -10.07 -4.01 -2.04
CA GLU A 291 -9.69 -5.28 -2.63
C GLU A 291 -9.04 -5.09 -4.01
N ALA A 292 -9.63 -4.22 -4.84
CA ALA A 292 -9.08 -3.91 -6.16
C ALA A 292 -7.70 -3.25 -6.07
N ARG A 293 -7.51 -2.33 -5.12
CA ARG A 293 -6.20 -1.68 -4.83
C ARG A 293 -5.15 -2.71 -4.44
N ASP A 294 -5.44 -3.55 -3.46
CA ASP A 294 -4.50 -4.57 -2.98
C ASP A 294 -4.12 -5.53 -4.13
N SER A 295 -5.08 -5.90 -4.98
CA SER A 295 -4.83 -6.71 -6.18
C SER A 295 -3.95 -5.99 -7.22
N LEU A 296 -4.18 -4.69 -7.46
CA LEU A 296 -3.40 -3.89 -8.41
C LEU A 296 -1.96 -3.72 -7.93
N ILE A 297 -1.75 -3.39 -6.65
CA ILE A 297 -0.41 -3.25 -6.05
C ILE A 297 0.39 -4.53 -6.26
N ASN A 298 -0.19 -5.70 -5.96
CA ASN A 298 0.47 -6.98 -6.17
C ASN A 298 0.82 -7.22 -7.65
N THR A 299 -0.06 -6.86 -8.58
CA THR A 299 0.17 -6.96 -10.03
C THR A 299 1.32 -6.04 -10.46
N MET A 300 1.31 -4.79 -10.00
CA MET A 300 2.34 -3.80 -10.28
C MET A 300 3.70 -4.20 -9.69
N GLN A 301 3.75 -4.78 -8.49
CA GLN A 301 4.99 -5.31 -7.93
C GLN A 301 5.60 -6.39 -8.83
N ARG A 302 4.79 -7.34 -9.33
CA ARG A 302 5.27 -8.38 -10.26
C ARG A 302 5.82 -7.79 -11.55
N VAL A 303 5.11 -6.81 -12.12
CA VAL A 303 5.55 -6.08 -13.32
C VAL A 303 6.89 -5.40 -13.07
N MET A 304 7.02 -4.66 -11.97
CA MET A 304 8.25 -3.94 -11.64
C MET A 304 9.43 -4.87 -11.34
N GLN A 305 9.19 -5.99 -10.66
CA GLN A 305 10.20 -7.04 -10.46
C GLN A 305 10.66 -7.65 -11.79
N PHE A 306 9.71 -7.85 -12.72
CA PHE A 306 10.03 -8.27 -14.08
C PHE A 306 10.91 -7.25 -14.79
N THR A 307 10.53 -5.96 -14.80
CA THR A 307 11.32 -4.88 -15.38
C THR A 307 12.73 -4.84 -14.82
N SER A 308 12.88 -4.87 -13.48
CA SER A 308 14.17 -4.81 -12.80
C SER A 308 15.07 -6.00 -13.13
N ALA A 309 14.51 -7.20 -13.30
CA ALA A 309 15.30 -8.39 -13.61
C ALA A 309 15.81 -8.44 -15.07
N MET A 310 15.09 -7.80 -16.02
CA MET A 310 15.47 -7.82 -17.44
C MET A 310 16.68 -6.96 -17.75
N PHE A 311 16.99 -6.02 -16.88
CA PHE A 311 18.05 -5.07 -17.08
C PHE A 311 18.95 -5.14 -15.83
N PRO A 312 20.00 -6.00 -15.79
CA PRO A 312 20.88 -6.09 -14.61
C PRO A 312 22.27 -5.44 -14.79
N GLU A 313 22.80 -5.32 -16.02
CA GLU A 313 24.16 -4.79 -16.28
C GLU A 313 24.21 -3.31 -16.70
N THR A 314 23.09 -2.73 -17.13
CA THR A 314 22.97 -1.30 -17.47
C THR A 314 22.94 -0.35 -16.26
N PHE A 315 23.14 -0.90 -15.05
CA PHE A 315 22.90 -0.26 -13.75
C PHE A 315 24.16 0.07 -12.96
N SER A 316 25.36 -0.10 -13.52
CA SER A 316 26.67 0.08 -12.86
C SER A 316 27.03 1.52 -12.42
N PHE A 317 26.07 2.47 -12.35
CA PHE A 317 26.36 3.87 -12.00
C PHE A 317 25.29 4.48 -11.09
N SER A 318 25.75 5.26 -10.11
CA SER A 318 24.96 6.00 -9.12
C SER A 318 24.04 7.03 -9.78
N GLY A 319 22.77 6.67 -9.99
CA GLY A 319 21.73 7.60 -10.40
C GLY A 319 20.46 7.43 -9.57
N PHE A 320 19.74 8.54 -9.35
CA PHE A 320 18.53 8.66 -8.53
C PHE A 320 17.23 8.41 -9.33
N LEU A 321 17.31 8.28 -10.66
CA LEU A 321 16.21 7.86 -11.52
C LEU A 321 16.82 7.46 -12.87
N ARG A 322 16.66 6.21 -13.30
CA ARG A 322 16.99 5.77 -14.67
C ARG A 322 15.74 5.38 -15.41
N LEU A 323 15.56 5.93 -16.60
CA LEU A 323 14.36 5.76 -17.42
C LEU A 323 14.76 5.12 -18.75
N ASP A 324 15.33 3.92 -18.65
CA ASP A 324 15.86 3.18 -19.79
C ASP A 324 14.81 2.17 -20.29
N PHE A 325 13.83 2.67 -21.04
CA PHE A 325 12.70 1.85 -21.51
C PHE A 325 12.82 1.44 -22.98
N MET A 326 13.96 1.78 -23.61
CA MET A 326 14.26 1.45 -25.00
C MET A 326 15.16 0.21 -25.12
N MET A 327 15.38 -0.53 -24.04
CA MET A 327 16.07 -1.81 -24.08
C MET A 327 15.12 -2.94 -24.49
N SER A 328 15.59 -3.82 -25.39
CA SER A 328 14.86 -5.03 -25.79
C SER A 328 14.94 -6.10 -24.71
N ILE A 329 13.79 -6.64 -24.32
CA ILE A 329 13.75 -7.82 -23.44
C ILE A 329 14.29 -9.05 -24.17
N PRO A 330 15.02 -9.95 -23.49
CA PRO A 330 15.44 -11.23 -24.06
C PRO A 330 14.26 -12.06 -24.57
N LEU A 331 14.45 -12.81 -25.65
CA LEU A 331 13.39 -13.56 -26.33
C LEU A 331 12.63 -14.51 -25.40
N GLU A 332 13.34 -15.18 -24.48
CA GLU A 332 12.78 -16.12 -23.49
C GLU A 332 11.81 -15.49 -22.47
N HIS A 333 11.78 -14.17 -22.42
CA HIS A 333 10.98 -13.38 -21.50
C HIS A 333 9.84 -12.61 -22.19
N VAL A 334 9.73 -12.68 -23.51
CA VAL A 334 8.64 -12.04 -24.27
C VAL A 334 7.27 -12.56 -23.85
N ASP A 335 7.11 -13.86 -23.66
CA ASP A 335 5.85 -14.44 -23.16
C ASP A 335 5.46 -13.85 -21.80
N ARG A 336 6.45 -13.58 -20.93
CA ARG A 336 6.22 -13.05 -19.59
C ARG A 336 5.71 -11.60 -19.63
N LYS A 337 6.22 -10.79 -20.56
CA LYS A 337 5.65 -9.45 -20.86
C LYS A 337 4.16 -9.57 -21.19
N TYR A 338 3.80 -10.45 -22.12
CA TYR A 338 2.40 -10.60 -22.55
C TYR A 338 1.50 -11.20 -21.45
N MET A 339 2.04 -12.08 -20.59
CA MET A 339 1.32 -12.54 -19.40
C MET A 339 0.98 -11.38 -18.46
N HIS A 340 1.91 -10.47 -18.19
CA HIS A 340 1.65 -9.29 -17.36
C HIS A 340 0.64 -8.32 -18.00
N LEU A 341 0.70 -8.13 -19.32
CA LEU A 341 -0.32 -7.35 -20.04
C LEU A 341 -1.71 -7.98 -19.91
N ALA A 342 -1.82 -9.29 -20.08
CA ALA A 342 -3.09 -10.01 -19.92
C ALA A 342 -3.63 -9.92 -18.48
N GLU A 343 -2.74 -9.98 -17.49
CA GLU A 343 -3.08 -9.81 -16.08
C GLU A 343 -3.64 -8.41 -15.77
N LEU A 344 -2.96 -7.35 -16.24
CA LEU A 344 -3.45 -5.98 -16.11
C LEU A 344 -4.82 -5.78 -16.80
N GLN A 345 -5.00 -6.36 -17.99
CA GLN A 345 -6.28 -6.29 -18.72
C GLN A 345 -7.40 -7.06 -17.99
N ALA A 346 -7.09 -8.22 -17.40
CA ALA A 346 -8.03 -8.96 -16.58
C ALA A 346 -8.44 -8.15 -15.34
N TRP A 347 -7.49 -7.48 -14.68
CA TRP A 347 -7.77 -6.60 -13.55
C TRP A 347 -8.69 -5.45 -13.96
N ARG A 348 -8.41 -4.81 -15.09
CA ARG A 348 -9.22 -3.71 -15.64
C ARG A 348 -10.65 -4.13 -15.95
N SER A 349 -10.81 -5.34 -16.47
CA SER A 349 -12.12 -5.94 -16.75
C SER A 349 -12.90 -6.17 -15.44
N SER A 350 -12.23 -6.68 -14.41
CA SER A 350 -12.83 -6.99 -13.11
C SER A 350 -13.25 -5.76 -12.29
N ILE A 351 -12.50 -4.66 -12.35
CA ILE A 351 -12.83 -3.44 -11.59
C ILE A 351 -13.93 -2.59 -12.26
N SER A 352 -14.19 -2.79 -13.55
CA SER A 352 -15.16 -1.99 -14.32
C SER A 352 -16.54 -1.81 -13.65
N PRO A 353 -17.16 -2.86 -13.06
CA PRO A 353 -18.45 -2.70 -12.37
C PRO A 353 -18.35 -1.85 -11.10
N VAL A 354 -17.25 -1.97 -10.35
CA VAL A 354 -17.01 -1.21 -9.11
C VAL A 354 -16.81 0.27 -9.43
N ILE A 355 -15.99 0.61 -10.42
CA ILE A 355 -15.79 2.00 -10.85
C ILE A 355 -17.14 2.63 -11.24
N LYS A 356 -17.96 1.93 -12.03
CA LYS A 356 -19.29 2.43 -12.44
C LYS A 356 -20.20 2.75 -11.23
N LYS A 357 -20.11 1.96 -10.16
CA LYS A 357 -20.86 2.20 -8.90
C LYS A 357 -20.28 3.39 -8.12
N SER A 358 -18.96 3.58 -8.14
CA SER A 358 -18.25 4.66 -7.43
C SER A 358 -18.37 6.04 -8.10
N LEU A 359 -18.74 6.11 -9.38
CA LEU A 359 -18.93 7.37 -10.12
C LEU A 359 -20.25 8.11 -9.81
N THR A 360 -21.01 7.67 -8.81
CA THR A 360 -22.37 8.16 -8.53
C THR A 360 -22.45 9.54 -7.89
N SER A 361 -21.35 10.09 -7.37
CA SER A 361 -21.31 11.44 -6.78
C SER A 361 -20.03 12.16 -7.18
N GLU A 362 -20.16 13.34 -7.79
CA GLU A 362 -19.02 14.19 -8.16
C GLU A 362 -18.28 14.67 -6.91
N GLY A 363 -16.95 14.54 -6.89
CA GLY A 363 -16.10 14.91 -5.75
C GLY A 363 -16.13 13.95 -4.56
N SER A 364 -16.74 12.77 -4.68
CA SER A 364 -16.70 11.76 -3.60
C SER A 364 -15.30 11.14 -3.47
N ASN A 365 -14.96 10.70 -2.25
CA ASN A 365 -13.71 9.97 -2.00
C ASN A 365 -13.63 8.66 -2.81
N ASP A 366 -14.76 7.97 -3.01
CA ASP A 366 -14.83 6.77 -3.84
C ASP A 366 -14.48 7.05 -5.30
N ARG A 367 -14.93 8.18 -5.84
CA ARG A 367 -14.56 8.63 -7.19
C ARG A 367 -13.06 8.94 -7.28
N PHE A 368 -12.50 9.63 -6.28
CA PHE A 368 -11.06 9.86 -6.21
C PHE A 368 -10.25 8.55 -6.18
N CYS A 369 -10.66 7.60 -5.34
CA CYS A 369 -10.03 6.28 -5.23
C CYS A 369 -10.13 5.50 -6.55
N ALA A 370 -11.30 5.49 -7.18
CA ALA A 370 -11.50 4.83 -8.47
C ALA A 370 -10.63 5.45 -9.59
N ALA A 371 -10.58 6.78 -9.67
CA ALA A 371 -9.73 7.49 -10.63
C ALA A 371 -8.24 7.24 -10.39
N SER A 372 -7.82 7.18 -9.13
CA SER A 372 -6.43 6.86 -8.74
C SER A 372 -6.03 5.45 -9.16
N LEU A 373 -6.93 4.46 -8.99
CA LEU A 373 -6.67 3.08 -9.43
C LEU A 373 -6.62 2.94 -10.94
N GLU A 374 -7.53 3.60 -11.65
CA GLU A 374 -7.54 3.63 -13.11
C GLU A 374 -6.25 4.24 -13.65
N LEU A 375 -5.79 5.35 -13.07
CA LEU A 375 -4.56 6.02 -13.46
C LEU A 375 -3.32 5.16 -13.19
N MET A 376 -3.27 4.48 -12.04
CA MET A 376 -2.20 3.54 -11.71
C MET A 376 -2.17 2.35 -12.67
N TYR A 377 -3.32 1.80 -13.02
CA TYR A 377 -3.44 0.75 -14.04
C TYR A 377 -2.92 1.22 -15.39
N LEU A 378 -3.35 2.39 -15.88
CA LEU A 378 -2.92 2.92 -17.18
C LEU A 378 -1.41 3.13 -17.22
N ALA A 379 -0.82 3.68 -16.15
CA ALA A 379 0.63 3.85 -16.06
C ALA A 379 1.38 2.52 -16.11
N GLY A 380 0.89 1.49 -15.41
CA GLY A 380 1.44 0.14 -15.47
C GLY A 380 1.29 -0.52 -16.83
N TYR A 381 0.12 -0.38 -17.46
CA TYR A 381 -0.16 -0.91 -18.78
C TYR A 381 0.73 -0.29 -19.86
N VAL A 382 0.80 1.04 -19.92
CA VAL A 382 1.65 1.77 -20.85
C VAL A 382 3.12 1.37 -20.65
N THR A 383 3.62 1.40 -19.41
CA THR A 383 5.02 1.05 -19.13
C THR A 383 5.35 -0.38 -19.56
N THR A 384 4.45 -1.33 -19.29
CA THR A 384 4.63 -2.73 -19.70
C THR A 384 4.55 -2.90 -21.22
N TYR A 385 3.61 -2.22 -21.87
CA TYR A 385 3.43 -2.27 -23.32
C TYR A 385 4.67 -1.76 -24.04
N MET A 386 5.23 -0.65 -23.54
CA MET A 386 6.38 0.05 -24.12
C MET A 386 7.70 -0.73 -24.05
N MET A 387 7.81 -1.79 -23.23
CA MET A 387 9.01 -2.65 -23.21
C MET A 387 9.29 -3.24 -24.60
N ARG A 388 10.46 -2.99 -25.17
CA ARG A 388 10.77 -3.45 -26.53
C ARG A 388 10.94 -4.96 -26.60
N THR A 389 10.52 -5.55 -27.71
CA THR A 389 10.78 -6.96 -28.04
C THR A 389 12.15 -7.13 -28.70
N TYR A 390 12.60 -8.38 -28.81
CA TYR A 390 13.91 -8.75 -29.35
C TYR A 390 14.14 -8.30 -30.81
N ASP A 391 13.08 -8.07 -31.58
CA ASP A 391 13.17 -7.55 -32.96
C ASP A 391 13.58 -6.06 -33.04
N GLY A 392 13.76 -5.40 -31.88
CA GLY A 392 14.24 -4.02 -31.78
C GLY A 392 13.24 -2.97 -32.24
N LYS A 393 12.05 -3.38 -32.69
CA LYS A 393 10.97 -2.46 -33.06
C LYS A 393 10.36 -1.89 -31.80
N SER A 394 10.26 -0.56 -31.72
CA SER A 394 9.43 0.01 -30.67
C SER A 394 7.96 -0.27 -30.95
N PRO A 395 7.17 -0.50 -29.89
CA PRO A 395 5.72 -0.49 -30.01
C PRO A 395 5.24 0.83 -30.61
N ASP A 396 4.19 0.78 -31.44
CA ASP A 396 3.60 1.99 -32.00
C ASP A 396 2.92 2.80 -30.91
N THR A 397 3.54 3.91 -30.53
CA THR A 397 3.05 4.81 -29.48
C THR A 397 1.76 5.51 -29.86
N LYS A 398 1.41 5.58 -31.17
CA LYS A 398 0.15 6.19 -31.61
C LYS A 398 -1.06 5.36 -31.21
N ILE A 399 -0.89 4.03 -31.05
CA ILE A 399 -1.96 3.14 -30.58
C ILE A 399 -2.36 3.50 -29.15
N LEU A 400 -1.42 4.02 -28.35
CA LEU A 400 -1.63 4.38 -26.94
C LEU A 400 -2.17 5.81 -26.73
N MET A 401 -2.52 6.53 -27.79
CA MET A 401 -3.08 7.89 -27.66
C MET A 401 -4.34 7.96 -26.77
N PRO A 402 -5.32 7.04 -26.89
CA PRO A 402 -6.48 7.03 -25.99
C PRO A 402 -6.08 6.89 -24.52
N GLU A 403 -5.11 6.03 -24.21
CA GLU A 403 -4.59 5.83 -22.87
C GLU A 403 -3.89 7.10 -22.35
N PHE A 404 -3.07 7.77 -23.17
CA PHE A 404 -2.41 9.01 -22.78
C PHE A 404 -3.41 10.14 -22.49
N GLU A 405 -4.44 10.29 -23.33
CA GLU A 405 -5.51 11.26 -23.14
C GLU A 405 -6.29 10.99 -21.85
N GLN A 406 -6.62 9.72 -21.59
CA GLN A 406 -7.29 9.30 -20.37
C GLN A 406 -6.43 9.54 -19.12
N MET A 407 -5.13 9.22 -19.18
CA MET A 407 -4.20 9.47 -18.08
C MET A 407 -4.10 10.96 -17.75
N LEU A 408 -4.07 11.83 -18.77
CA LEU A 408 -4.05 13.28 -18.57
C LEU A 408 -5.35 13.78 -17.91
N ALA A 409 -6.51 13.35 -18.43
CA ALA A 409 -7.81 13.74 -17.91
C ALA A 409 -8.01 13.31 -16.44
N LEU A 410 -7.63 12.07 -16.09
CA LEU A 410 -7.66 11.57 -14.72
C LEU A 410 -6.71 12.36 -13.81
N SER A 411 -5.52 12.71 -14.30
CA SER A 411 -4.56 13.52 -13.54
C SER A 411 -5.12 14.92 -13.25
N GLU A 412 -5.76 15.57 -14.22
CA GLU A 412 -6.43 16.85 -14.03
C GLU A 412 -7.59 16.78 -13.04
N GLU A 413 -8.36 15.70 -13.04
CA GLU A 413 -9.43 15.46 -12.06
C GLU A 413 -8.86 15.29 -10.65
N LEU A 414 -7.87 14.42 -10.48
CA LEU A 414 -7.25 14.13 -9.18
C LEU A 414 -6.61 15.37 -8.56
N LEU A 415 -5.93 16.20 -9.35
CA LEU A 415 -5.28 17.43 -8.87
C LEU A 415 -6.27 18.50 -8.39
N LYS A 416 -7.55 18.44 -8.81
CA LYS A 416 -8.61 19.34 -8.33
C LYS A 416 -9.21 18.89 -7.00
N HIS A 417 -8.96 17.66 -6.57
CA HIS A 417 -9.56 17.12 -5.36
C HIS A 417 -9.02 17.82 -4.09
N PRO A 418 -9.83 18.09 -3.06
CA PRO A 418 -9.40 18.76 -1.83
C PRO A 418 -8.16 18.15 -1.18
N ASN A 419 -8.02 16.82 -1.18
CA ASN A 419 -6.85 16.13 -0.61
C ASN A 419 -5.54 16.46 -1.34
N MET A 420 -5.60 16.83 -2.62
CA MET A 420 -4.45 17.17 -3.47
C MET A 420 -4.23 18.68 -3.57
N SER A 421 -5.29 19.48 -3.45
CA SER A 421 -5.26 20.93 -3.61
C SER A 421 -4.91 21.68 -2.33
N GLN A 422 -4.74 21.00 -1.18
CA GLN A 422 -4.37 21.66 0.06
C GLN A 422 -2.94 22.22 -0.01
N PRO A 423 -2.68 23.44 0.51
CA PRO A 423 -1.33 24.00 0.63
C PRO A 423 -0.35 23.08 1.39
N ASN A 424 -0.89 22.27 2.30
CA ASN A 424 -0.16 21.34 3.13
C ASN A 424 0.12 19.98 2.45
N ALA A 425 -0.41 19.70 1.26
CA ALA A 425 -0.25 18.43 0.53
C ALA A 425 1.09 18.27 -0.20
N THR A 426 2.13 19.01 0.21
CA THR A 426 3.46 19.01 -0.41
C THR A 426 4.15 17.64 -0.42
N TYR A 427 3.75 16.70 0.44
CA TYR A 427 4.32 15.35 0.51
C TYR A 427 3.21 14.33 0.82
N MET A 428 3.15 13.27 0.02
CA MET A 428 2.28 12.11 0.25
C MET A 428 3.09 10.82 0.24
N PHE A 429 2.66 9.81 0.99
CA PHE A 429 3.29 8.49 0.97
C PHE A 429 2.88 7.66 -0.27
N GLU A 430 1.69 7.94 -0.83
CA GLU A 430 1.15 7.24 -1.99
C GLU A 430 1.59 7.90 -3.32
N MET A 431 1.79 7.05 -4.33
CA MET A 431 1.96 7.51 -5.73
C MET A 431 0.59 7.76 -6.36
N HIS A 432 0.43 8.90 -7.01
CA HIS A 432 -0.82 9.28 -7.68
C HIS A 432 -0.54 9.74 -9.11
N THR A 433 -0.05 10.96 -9.29
CA THR A 433 -0.06 11.65 -10.59
C THR A 433 1.32 11.85 -11.18
N ILE A 434 2.39 11.90 -10.37
CA ILE A 434 3.72 12.25 -10.87
C ILE A 434 4.22 11.21 -11.88
N CYS A 435 4.22 9.94 -11.51
CA CYS A 435 4.70 8.87 -12.39
C CYS A 435 3.85 8.75 -13.68
N PRO A 436 2.51 8.75 -13.64
CA PRO A 436 1.68 8.76 -14.86
C PRO A 436 1.92 9.97 -15.77
N LEU A 437 1.97 11.19 -15.21
CA LEU A 437 2.24 12.39 -16.01
C LEU A 437 3.64 12.34 -16.63
N TYR A 438 4.61 11.80 -15.89
CA TYR A 438 5.94 11.59 -16.42
C TYR A 438 5.95 10.58 -17.57
N ALA A 439 5.22 9.47 -17.43
CA ALA A 439 5.06 8.49 -18.51
C ALA A 439 4.44 9.12 -19.77
N ILE A 440 3.46 10.03 -19.64
CA ILE A 440 2.94 10.81 -20.79
C ILE A 440 4.06 11.66 -21.39
N SER A 441 4.79 12.42 -20.56
CA SER A 441 5.86 13.30 -21.02
C SER A 441 6.99 12.55 -21.75
N TRP A 442 7.20 11.28 -21.42
CA TRP A 442 8.23 10.42 -21.99
C TRP A 442 7.73 9.60 -23.19
N TYR A 443 6.59 8.92 -23.12
CA TYR A 443 6.17 7.99 -24.18
C TYR A 443 5.23 8.60 -25.23
N CYS A 444 4.45 9.63 -24.87
CA CYS A 444 3.49 10.20 -25.79
C CYS A 444 4.23 10.82 -27.00
N PRO A 445 3.83 10.52 -28.25
CA PRO A 445 4.44 11.13 -29.42
C PRO A 445 3.94 12.55 -29.67
N GLN A 446 2.75 12.91 -29.16
CA GLN A 446 2.10 14.19 -29.40
C GLN A 446 2.62 15.31 -28.49
N ARG A 447 3.18 16.36 -29.07
CA ARG A 447 3.82 17.47 -28.34
C ARG A 447 2.87 18.27 -27.48
N SER A 448 1.69 18.59 -27.99
CA SER A 448 0.70 19.35 -27.22
C SER A 448 0.27 18.63 -25.93
N LEU A 449 0.09 17.30 -25.98
CA LEU A 449 -0.27 16.50 -24.82
C LEU A 449 0.88 16.42 -23.80
N ARG A 450 2.13 16.24 -24.28
CA ARG A 450 3.33 16.27 -23.43
C ARG A 450 3.49 17.60 -22.70
N ARG A 451 3.31 18.73 -23.40
CA ARG A 451 3.38 20.08 -22.81
C ARG A 451 2.36 20.26 -21.69
N LYS A 452 1.13 19.76 -21.86
CA LYS A 452 0.12 19.76 -20.79
C LYS A 452 0.55 18.91 -19.60
N ALA A 453 1.07 17.70 -19.84
CA ALA A 453 1.56 16.84 -18.76
C ALA A 453 2.73 17.48 -17.99
N ILE A 454 3.68 18.10 -18.70
CA ILE A 454 4.80 18.85 -18.10
C ILE A 454 4.30 20.03 -17.27
N ALA A 455 3.32 20.79 -17.75
CA ALA A 455 2.73 21.89 -16.99
C ALA A 455 2.09 21.40 -15.68
N LEU A 456 1.37 20.27 -15.71
CA LEU A 456 0.79 19.64 -14.51
C LEU A 456 1.84 19.04 -13.57
N LEU A 457 3.02 18.68 -14.06
CA LEU A 457 4.15 18.29 -13.21
C LEU A 457 4.74 19.51 -12.49
N GLN A 458 4.94 20.62 -13.21
CA GLN A 458 5.56 21.81 -12.64
C GLN A 458 4.64 22.61 -11.71
N SER A 459 3.32 22.49 -11.84
CA SER A 459 2.35 23.20 -11.00
C SER A 459 1.04 22.42 -10.77
N PRO A 460 0.57 22.31 -9.51
CA PRO A 460 1.22 22.75 -8.27
C PRO A 460 2.40 21.83 -7.89
N ALA A 461 3.40 22.42 -7.21
CA ALA A 461 4.54 21.69 -6.68
C ALA A 461 4.10 20.71 -5.59
N ARG A 462 4.46 19.44 -5.77
CA ARG A 462 4.11 18.32 -4.89
C ARG A 462 5.19 17.25 -4.87
N ARG A 463 5.19 16.44 -3.83
CA ARG A 463 6.04 15.26 -3.70
C ARG A 463 5.20 14.03 -3.41
N GLU A 464 5.41 12.98 -4.19
CA GLU A 464 4.77 11.67 -4.01
C GLU A 464 5.85 10.67 -3.63
N ALA A 465 6.05 10.53 -2.32
CA ALA A 465 7.13 9.78 -1.69
C ALA A 465 8.51 10.21 -2.19
N LEU A 466 9.18 9.36 -2.98
CA LEU A 466 10.50 9.65 -3.54
C LEU A 466 10.44 10.63 -4.72
N TRP A 467 9.27 10.83 -5.33
CA TRP A 467 9.11 11.65 -6.54
C TRP A 467 8.93 13.13 -6.20
N ASP A 468 9.69 14.00 -6.87
CA ASP A 468 9.51 15.45 -6.87
C ASP A 468 8.94 15.92 -8.22
N SER A 469 7.73 16.47 -8.20
CA SER A 469 7.00 16.82 -9.41
C SER A 469 7.69 17.91 -10.23
N VAL A 470 8.30 18.91 -9.58
CA VAL A 470 8.92 20.05 -10.27
C VAL A 470 10.23 19.61 -10.90
N MET A 471 11.05 18.84 -10.17
CA MET A 471 12.28 18.29 -10.73
C MET A 471 12.00 17.41 -11.95
N VAL A 472 11.03 16.49 -11.83
CA VAL A 472 10.68 15.56 -12.91
C VAL A 472 10.05 16.30 -14.10
N GLY A 473 9.27 17.35 -13.84
CA GLY A 473 8.76 18.26 -14.86
C GLY A 473 9.86 19.06 -15.56
N LYS A 474 10.91 19.49 -14.85
CA LYS A 474 12.09 20.17 -15.42
C LYS A 474 12.93 19.22 -16.28
N LEU A 475 13.09 17.98 -15.83
CA LEU A 475 13.74 16.94 -16.62
C LEU A 475 12.98 16.69 -17.93
N ALA A 476 11.67 16.47 -17.85
CA ALA A 476 10.83 16.26 -19.02
C ALA A 476 10.85 17.44 -20.01
N GLU A 477 10.83 18.68 -19.49
CA GLU A 477 10.96 19.90 -20.29
C GLU A 477 12.29 19.95 -21.03
N TRP A 478 13.40 19.66 -20.34
CA TRP A 478 14.72 19.62 -20.95
C TRP A 478 14.84 18.53 -22.01
N ILE A 479 14.38 17.31 -21.73
CA ILE A 479 14.34 16.21 -22.71
C ILE A 479 13.58 16.63 -23.97
N MET A 480 12.39 17.21 -23.81
CA MET A 480 11.59 17.64 -24.96
C MET A 480 12.31 18.74 -25.77
N SER A 481 13.03 19.65 -25.10
CA SER A 481 13.82 20.68 -25.80
C SER A 481 14.93 20.10 -26.68
N LEU A 482 15.59 19.02 -26.23
CA LEU A 482 16.61 18.32 -27.01
C LEU A 482 16.02 17.58 -28.23
N GLU A 483 14.80 17.07 -28.10
CA GLU A 483 14.08 16.44 -29.22
C GLU A 483 13.58 17.48 -30.22
N ASP A 484 13.21 18.68 -29.76
CA ASP A 484 12.77 19.81 -30.58
C ASP A 484 13.90 20.39 -31.44
N GLU A 485 15.17 20.27 -31.02
CA GLU A 485 16.34 20.62 -31.86
C GLU A 485 16.38 19.84 -33.19
N ASN A 486 15.81 18.64 -33.20
CA ASN A 486 15.94 17.68 -34.31
C ASN A 486 14.67 17.56 -35.16
N TYR A 487 13.55 18.16 -34.75
CA TYR A 487 12.26 18.02 -35.43
C TYR A 487 11.26 19.09 -34.97
N GLU A 488 10.41 19.61 -35.86
CA GLU A 488 9.43 20.67 -35.52
C GLU A 488 7.94 20.25 -35.65
N GLY A 489 7.64 18.99 -35.98
CA GLY A 489 6.26 18.52 -36.15
C GLY A 489 5.54 18.16 -34.84
N GLU A 490 4.20 18.09 -34.88
CA GLU A 490 3.36 17.79 -33.70
C GLU A 490 3.57 16.39 -33.12
N TYR A 491 3.96 15.42 -33.97
CA TYR A 491 4.23 14.05 -33.56
C TYR A 491 5.72 13.75 -33.72
N ALA A 492 6.46 13.73 -32.60
CA ALA A 492 7.89 13.45 -32.62
C ALA A 492 8.15 11.99 -33.02
N PRO A 493 8.83 11.71 -34.16
CA PRO A 493 9.12 10.36 -34.60
C PRO A 493 10.17 9.70 -33.71
N GLU A 494 10.15 8.36 -33.64
CA GLU A 494 11.01 7.61 -32.71
C GLU A 494 12.52 7.92 -32.86
N HIS A 495 13.00 8.11 -34.09
CA HIS A 495 14.42 8.33 -34.37
C HIS A 495 14.97 9.68 -33.87
N VAL A 496 14.11 10.62 -33.46
CA VAL A 496 14.54 11.88 -32.81
C VAL A 496 14.32 11.88 -31.31
N ARG A 497 13.67 10.85 -30.76
CA ARG A 497 13.37 10.76 -29.34
C ARG A 497 14.64 10.45 -28.54
N CYS A 498 14.72 11.03 -27.35
CA CYS A 498 15.76 10.69 -26.40
C CYS A 498 15.64 9.21 -26.01
N THR A 499 16.76 8.50 -25.99
CA THR A 499 16.76 7.06 -25.74
C THR A 499 16.86 6.69 -24.27
N ARG A 500 17.42 7.60 -23.47
CA ARG A 500 17.67 7.39 -22.05
C ARG A 500 17.81 8.72 -21.32
N GLY A 501 17.29 8.79 -20.10
CA GLY A 501 17.45 9.90 -19.16
C GLY A 501 17.82 9.38 -17.78
N ASP A 502 18.86 9.96 -17.20
CA ASP A 502 19.41 9.61 -15.89
C ASP A 502 19.50 10.86 -15.01
N ILE A 503 19.06 10.78 -13.75
CA ILE A 503 19.44 11.76 -12.72
C ILE A 503 20.69 11.22 -12.02
N ILE A 504 21.84 11.86 -12.20
CA ILE A 504 23.13 11.38 -11.68
C ILE A 504 23.58 12.10 -10.39
N GLY A 505 22.98 13.26 -10.10
CA GLY A 505 23.18 14.00 -8.86
C GLY A 505 21.90 14.69 -8.41
N TYR A 506 21.66 14.76 -7.11
CA TYR A 506 20.45 15.37 -6.56
C TYR A 506 20.72 16.04 -5.21
N ASN A 507 20.36 17.32 -5.09
CA ASN A 507 20.51 18.11 -3.88
C ASN A 507 19.23 18.87 -3.56
N MET A 508 18.52 18.44 -2.52
CA MET A 508 17.30 19.12 -2.06
C MET A 508 17.55 20.49 -1.42
N ILE A 509 18.73 20.72 -0.86
CA ILE A 509 19.05 21.97 -0.16
C ILE A 509 19.25 23.09 -1.18
N THR A 510 20.03 22.82 -2.23
CA THR A 510 20.25 23.77 -3.33
C THR A 510 19.17 23.70 -4.41
N ARG A 511 18.29 22.68 -4.34
CA ARG A 511 17.27 22.35 -5.35
C ARG A 511 17.87 22.22 -6.75
N GLU A 512 18.95 21.45 -6.82
CA GLU A 512 19.70 21.18 -8.05
C GLU A 512 19.72 19.68 -8.33
N ALA A 513 19.54 19.32 -9.60
CA ALA A 513 19.66 17.95 -10.09
C ALA A 513 20.64 17.93 -11.28
N GLU A 514 21.71 17.14 -11.16
CA GLU A 514 22.59 16.84 -12.29
C GLU A 514 21.94 15.70 -13.08
N VAL A 515 21.69 15.95 -14.37
CA VAL A 515 20.95 15.04 -15.24
C VAL A 515 21.72 14.77 -16.51
N ARG A 516 21.54 13.57 -17.05
CA ARG A 516 22.19 13.07 -18.26
C ARG A 516 21.14 12.48 -19.19
N CYS A 517 21.27 12.74 -20.49
CA CYS A 517 20.37 12.24 -21.51
C CYS A 517 21.14 11.76 -22.74
N PHE A 518 20.61 10.75 -23.43
CA PHE A 518 21.18 10.21 -24.65
C PHE A 518 20.25 10.55 -25.83
N VAL A 519 20.75 11.37 -26.74
CA VAL A 519 19.98 11.89 -27.88
C VAL A 519 20.56 11.33 -29.18
N PRO A 520 19.75 10.84 -30.13
CA PRO A 520 20.23 10.45 -31.45
C PRO A 520 20.92 11.64 -32.14
N ALA A 521 22.17 11.48 -32.60
CA ALA A 521 22.82 12.54 -33.36
C ALA A 521 22.16 12.74 -34.74
N PRO A 522 21.99 13.99 -35.22
CA PRO A 522 21.36 14.27 -36.51
C PRO A 522 21.93 13.42 -37.64
N GLY A 523 21.09 12.63 -38.33
CA GLY A 523 21.51 11.80 -39.46
C GLY A 523 22.34 10.56 -39.10
N THR A 524 22.45 10.18 -37.82
CA THR A 524 23.20 8.99 -37.38
C THR A 524 22.39 8.13 -36.40
N VAL A 525 22.81 6.89 -36.20
CA VAL A 525 22.25 5.96 -35.19
C VAL A 525 22.99 6.08 -33.84
N ILE A 526 24.01 6.95 -33.76
CA ILE A 526 24.86 7.09 -32.57
C ILE A 526 24.19 8.07 -31.61
N ALA A 527 23.90 7.62 -30.39
CA ALA A 527 23.40 8.51 -29.34
C ALA A 527 24.55 9.31 -28.71
N VAL A 528 24.35 10.62 -28.53
CA VAL A 528 25.30 11.53 -27.89
C VAL A 528 24.86 11.79 -26.45
N ASP A 529 25.82 11.76 -25.53
CA ASP A 529 25.62 12.16 -24.14
C ASP A 529 25.45 13.68 -24.05
N ARG A 530 24.35 14.11 -23.45
CA ARG A 530 24.12 15.48 -22.99
C ARG A 530 23.97 15.46 -21.48
N THR A 531 24.71 16.31 -20.77
CA THR A 531 24.62 16.46 -19.32
C THR A 531 24.35 17.92 -18.97
N THR A 532 23.48 18.19 -17.99
CA THR A 532 23.20 19.54 -17.48
C THR A 532 22.83 19.53 -15.99
N ILE A 533 22.76 20.71 -15.37
CA ILE A 533 22.25 20.91 -14.02
C ILE A 533 20.91 21.64 -14.10
N LEU A 534 19.85 21.00 -13.62
CA LEU A 534 18.52 21.58 -13.53
C LEU A 534 18.31 22.20 -12.15
N LYS A 535 17.81 23.45 -12.12
CA LYS A 535 17.32 24.11 -10.92
C LYS A 535 15.80 23.99 -10.88
N PHE A 536 15.24 23.60 -9.73
CA PHE A 536 13.81 23.35 -9.59
C PHE A 536 13.21 24.01 -8.36
#